data_AF-A0A922NUB7-F1
#
_entry.id   AF-A0A922NUB7-F1
#
_cell.length_a   1.000
_cell.length_b   1.000
_cell.length_c   1.000
_cell.angle_alpha   90.00
_cell.angle_beta   90.00
_cell.angle_gamma   90.00
#
_symmetry.space_group_name_H-M   'P 1'
#
loop_
_entity.id
_entity.type
_entity.pdbx_description
1 polymer ?
#
loop_
_entity_poly.entity_id
_entity_poly.type
_entity_poly.pdbx_seq_one_letter_code
_entity_poly.pdbx_strand_id
1 'polypeptide(L)'
;MVAAHTASVSRDRAKAVLFSVFYYNSVVGEEWRIRYLIALLHDKYGIVIYELTDHDLDIVHDVIFTIKQQKTPHPLLDKKFRFFDVLLSLSWKRREFDIAIPQEGIFKRLKALTLYRDLEDFFKRKGKLLLDMDFPSSEIDYLFLVYLKVNNSFSITEWSEEDSSALLTIIQEDPAYQELLGELRQLFGHYIAFDKACIQTLIPYFRKTLFDLSLFIPQKYYYAEEYQGSKLLANRIELMINSWAERVPGVGRLTGSNLHLLCTRLEQLVREGLPPLAIAVIEINKKNIDILYSLVMQQVSPCVAKVYRFNILSEAELPCKTDFDLIVTTAEMTAFIEERLSLNENTKILDFNFDFVMYQAEYLSQVIRELRDKQYQEALDTILSR
;
A
#
# COMPACT_ATOMS: atom_id res chain seq x y z
N MET A 1 -19.15 -4.41 -41.94
CA MET A 1 -17.80 -4.96 -41.66
C MET A 1 -17.20 -4.49 -40.33
N VAL A 2 -17.45 -3.26 -39.86
CA VAL A 2 -16.90 -2.74 -38.59
C VAL A 2 -17.56 -3.37 -37.33
N ALA A 3 -18.84 -3.77 -37.40
CA ALA A 3 -19.56 -4.40 -36.28
C ALA A 3 -19.13 -5.86 -35.98
N ALA A 4 -18.60 -6.57 -36.98
CA ALA A 4 -18.14 -7.96 -36.80
C ALA A 4 -16.78 -8.02 -36.09
N HIS A 5 -15.95 -6.99 -36.24
CA HIS A 5 -14.63 -6.92 -35.61
C HIS A 5 -14.70 -6.48 -34.14
N THR A 6 -15.65 -5.62 -33.77
CA THR A 6 -15.91 -5.26 -32.36
C THR A 6 -16.50 -6.43 -31.57
N ALA A 7 -17.34 -7.26 -32.19
CA ALA A 7 -17.91 -8.46 -31.57
C ALA A 7 -16.91 -9.62 -31.42
N SER A 8 -15.89 -9.73 -32.29
CA SER A 8 -14.83 -10.74 -32.13
C SER A 8 -13.84 -10.35 -31.03
N VAL A 9 -13.48 -9.06 -30.94
CA VAL A 9 -12.58 -8.54 -29.90
C VAL A 9 -13.23 -8.60 -28.50
N SER A 10 -14.55 -8.40 -28.39
CA SER A 10 -15.27 -8.55 -27.12
C SER A 10 -15.42 -10.02 -26.69
N ARG A 11 -15.61 -10.94 -27.64
CA ARG A 11 -15.65 -12.39 -27.37
C ARG A 11 -14.31 -12.93 -26.88
N ASP A 12 -13.20 -12.46 -27.45
CA ASP A 12 -11.86 -12.89 -27.05
C ASP A 12 -11.48 -12.34 -25.66
N ARG A 13 -11.94 -11.14 -25.29
CA ARG A 13 -11.80 -10.63 -23.91
C ARG A 13 -12.69 -11.35 -22.89
N ALA A 14 -13.91 -11.74 -23.26
CA ALA A 14 -14.79 -12.50 -22.36
C ALA A 14 -14.26 -13.91 -22.07
N LYS A 15 -13.66 -14.57 -23.08
CA LYS A 15 -12.99 -15.87 -22.90
C LYS A 15 -11.78 -15.82 -21.96
N ALA A 16 -11.06 -14.70 -21.93
CA ALA A 16 -9.95 -14.50 -21.01
C ALA A 16 -10.39 -14.33 -19.53
N VAL A 17 -11.69 -14.12 -19.27
CA VAL A 17 -12.24 -13.78 -17.94
C VAL A 17 -13.19 -14.89 -17.41
N LEU A 18 -13.11 -16.12 -17.93
CA LEU A 18 -13.92 -17.27 -17.45
C LEU A 18 -15.46 -17.10 -17.62
N PHE A 19 -15.93 -16.22 -18.51
CA PHE A 19 -17.35 -16.12 -18.85
C PHE A 19 -17.63 -16.73 -20.23
N SER A 20 -18.54 -17.70 -20.30
CA SER A 20 -19.05 -18.26 -21.55
C SER A 20 -20.37 -17.57 -21.92
N VAL A 21 -20.36 -16.76 -22.97
CA VAL A 21 -21.58 -16.16 -23.53
C VAL A 21 -22.19 -17.14 -24.54
N PHE A 22 -23.11 -18.02 -24.12
CA PHE A 22 -23.97 -18.76 -25.07
C PHE A 22 -25.37 -19.11 -24.54
N TYR A 23 -26.33 -18.99 -25.47
CA TYR A 23 -27.79 -19.18 -25.44
C TYR A 23 -28.62 -18.18 -24.60
N TYR A 24 -29.49 -17.41 -25.29
CA TYR A 24 -30.46 -16.43 -24.75
C TYR A 24 -29.94 -15.14 -24.07
N ASN A 25 -28.84 -14.53 -24.54
CA ASN A 25 -28.34 -13.24 -24.03
C ASN A 25 -28.00 -13.21 -22.52
N SER A 26 -27.83 -14.36 -21.86
CA SER A 26 -27.44 -14.43 -20.44
C SER A 26 -25.93 -14.60 -20.26
N VAL A 27 -25.36 -13.91 -19.27
CA VAL A 27 -23.98 -14.12 -18.81
C VAL A 27 -23.96 -15.29 -17.83
N VAL A 28 -23.16 -16.32 -18.11
CA VAL A 28 -23.02 -17.52 -17.27
C VAL A 28 -21.59 -17.60 -16.75
N GLY A 29 -21.44 -17.92 -15.48
CA GLY A 29 -20.17 -18.01 -14.76
C GLY A 29 -20.41 -18.11 -13.26
N GLU A 30 -19.34 -17.99 -12.48
CA GLU A 30 -19.45 -18.00 -11.02
C GLU A 30 -20.18 -16.75 -10.53
N GLU A 31 -21.28 -16.90 -9.80
CA GLU A 31 -22.18 -15.79 -9.44
C GLU A 31 -21.46 -14.66 -8.69
N TRP A 32 -20.52 -14.98 -7.79
CA TRP A 32 -19.73 -13.96 -7.10
C TRP A 32 -18.89 -13.11 -8.05
N ARG A 33 -18.34 -13.68 -9.15
CA ARG A 33 -17.63 -12.91 -10.20
C ARG A 33 -18.59 -12.12 -11.06
N ILE A 34 -19.77 -12.67 -11.36
CA ILE A 34 -20.82 -11.95 -12.10
C ILE A 34 -21.21 -10.67 -11.33
N ARG A 35 -21.41 -10.75 -10.02
CA ARG A 35 -21.72 -9.59 -9.19
C ARG A 35 -20.61 -8.53 -9.25
N TYR A 36 -19.36 -8.94 -9.21
CA TYR A 36 -18.21 -8.04 -9.39
C TYR A 36 -18.14 -7.40 -10.78
N LEU A 37 -18.45 -8.15 -11.84
CA LEU A 37 -18.58 -7.62 -13.19
C LEU A 37 -19.70 -6.59 -13.29
N ILE A 38 -20.88 -6.88 -12.73
CA ILE A 38 -22.02 -5.95 -12.71
C ILE A 38 -21.63 -4.65 -11.99
N ALA A 39 -20.99 -4.76 -10.82
CA ALA A 39 -20.52 -3.60 -10.08
C ALA A 39 -19.47 -2.79 -10.86
N LEU A 40 -18.57 -3.46 -11.60
CA LEU A 40 -17.57 -2.79 -12.44
C LEU A 40 -18.24 -2.02 -13.58
N LEU A 41 -19.20 -2.65 -14.26
CA LEU A 41 -19.96 -2.03 -15.34
C LEU A 41 -20.70 -0.78 -14.85
N HIS A 42 -21.27 -0.86 -13.66
CA HIS A 42 -21.97 0.26 -13.05
C HIS A 42 -21.02 1.40 -12.63
N ASP A 43 -19.95 1.10 -11.89
CA ASP A 43 -19.05 2.12 -11.32
C ASP A 43 -18.12 2.75 -12.36
N LYS A 44 -17.54 1.95 -13.26
CA LYS A 44 -16.54 2.42 -14.23
C LYS A 44 -17.13 2.92 -15.55
N TYR A 45 -18.21 2.28 -16.01
CA TYR A 45 -18.76 2.55 -17.35
C TYR A 45 -20.16 3.18 -17.31
N GLY A 46 -20.76 3.35 -16.13
CA GLY A 46 -22.11 3.90 -15.99
C GLY A 46 -23.21 2.97 -16.52
N ILE A 47 -22.92 1.70 -16.79
CA ILE A 47 -23.89 0.72 -17.28
C ILE A 47 -24.64 0.15 -16.07
N VAL A 48 -25.87 0.63 -15.85
CA VAL A 48 -26.72 0.22 -14.74
C VAL A 48 -27.52 -1.03 -15.13
N ILE A 49 -27.10 -2.21 -14.65
CA ILE A 49 -27.86 -3.47 -14.81
C ILE A 49 -28.89 -3.61 -13.69
N TYR A 50 -28.48 -3.27 -12.47
CA TYR A 50 -29.33 -3.20 -11.29
C TYR A 50 -29.22 -1.80 -10.70
N GLU A 51 -30.35 -1.10 -10.61
CA GLU A 51 -30.41 0.24 -10.03
C GLU A 51 -30.18 0.17 -8.52
N LEU A 52 -29.33 1.06 -8.01
CA LEU A 52 -29.11 1.27 -6.58
C LEU A 52 -30.10 2.34 -6.10
N THR A 53 -31.20 1.90 -5.48
CA THR A 53 -32.28 2.77 -5.01
C THR A 53 -31.96 3.39 -3.66
N ASP A 54 -32.71 4.43 -3.27
CA ASP A 54 -32.57 5.04 -1.93
C ASP A 54 -32.80 4.01 -0.81
N HIS A 55 -33.75 3.08 -1.00
CA HIS A 55 -33.99 2.00 -0.05
C HIS A 55 -32.78 1.06 0.09
N ASP A 56 -32.09 0.76 -1.02
CA ASP A 56 -30.86 -0.05 -0.96
C ASP A 56 -29.76 0.67 -0.19
N LEU A 57 -29.62 1.99 -0.39
CA LEU A 57 -28.65 2.81 0.32
C LEU A 57 -28.97 2.88 1.82
N ASP A 58 -30.23 3.03 2.19
CA ASP A 58 -30.67 3.01 3.59
C ASP A 58 -30.28 1.69 4.28
N ILE A 59 -30.44 0.56 3.58
CA ILE A 59 -30.03 -0.75 4.10
C ILE A 59 -28.52 -0.85 4.22
N VAL A 60 -27.77 -0.43 3.19
CA VAL A 60 -26.30 -0.40 3.23
C VAL A 60 -25.81 0.42 4.43
N HIS A 61 -26.40 1.59 4.64
CA HIS A 61 -26.12 2.45 5.79
C HIS A 61 -26.44 1.75 7.10
N ASP A 62 -27.61 1.12 7.21
CA ASP A 62 -28.00 0.37 8.39
C ASP A 62 -27.03 -0.77 8.73
N VAL A 63 -26.55 -1.49 7.72
CA VAL A 63 -25.51 -2.53 7.88
C VAL A 63 -24.25 -1.89 8.49
N ILE A 64 -23.75 -0.82 7.87
CA ILE A 64 -22.50 -0.15 8.29
C ILE A 64 -22.63 0.39 9.72
N PHE A 65 -23.70 1.10 10.05
CA PHE A 65 -23.88 1.73 11.36
C PHE A 65 -24.13 0.74 12.48
N THR A 66 -24.91 -0.30 12.21
CA THR A 66 -25.21 -1.32 13.21
C THR A 66 -23.94 -2.07 13.60
N ILE A 67 -23.13 -2.46 12.60
CA ILE A 67 -21.87 -3.16 12.83
C ILE A 67 -20.83 -2.24 13.50
N LYS A 68 -20.74 -0.96 13.08
CA LYS A 68 -19.81 0.00 13.69
C LYS A 68 -20.26 0.58 15.03
N GLN A 69 -21.48 0.29 15.47
CA GLN A 69 -22.11 0.92 16.63
C GLN A 69 -22.15 2.47 16.56
N GLN A 70 -22.04 3.05 15.37
CA GLN A 70 -22.05 4.49 15.15
C GLN A 70 -23.48 4.98 14.90
N LYS A 71 -23.91 6.04 15.60
CA LYS A 71 -25.29 6.53 15.54
C LYS A 71 -25.55 7.60 14.47
N THR A 72 -24.51 8.19 13.87
CA THR A 72 -24.65 9.28 12.88
C THR A 72 -23.84 8.98 11.62
N PRO A 73 -24.47 9.07 10.43
CA PRO A 73 -23.76 8.95 9.17
C PRO A 73 -22.70 10.01 8.98
N HIS A 74 -21.47 9.58 8.67
CA HIS A 74 -20.47 10.52 8.19
C HIS A 74 -20.84 10.92 6.76
N PRO A 75 -21.01 12.22 6.42
CA PRO A 75 -21.44 12.68 5.09
C PRO A 75 -20.52 12.29 3.91
N LEU A 76 -19.38 11.64 4.19
CA LEU A 76 -18.40 11.21 3.18
C LEU A 76 -18.57 9.73 2.79
N LEU A 77 -19.46 8.99 3.46
CA LEU A 77 -19.73 7.58 3.17
C LEU A 77 -20.43 7.43 1.80
N ASP A 78 -21.46 8.23 1.55
CA ASP A 78 -22.39 8.09 0.41
C ASP A 78 -21.74 8.26 -0.98
N LYS A 79 -20.62 8.99 -1.08
CA LYS A 79 -20.02 9.32 -2.40
C LYS A 79 -18.73 8.57 -2.72
N LYS A 80 -18.03 8.04 -1.72
CA LYS A 80 -16.67 7.50 -1.90
C LYS A 80 -16.67 5.98 -2.16
N PHE A 81 -17.77 5.28 -1.89
CA PHE A 81 -17.84 3.83 -1.86
C PHE A 81 -18.91 3.20 -2.76
N ARG A 82 -19.42 3.92 -3.76
CA ARG A 82 -20.44 3.44 -4.70
C ARG A 82 -20.21 2.00 -5.21
N PHE A 83 -19.01 1.66 -5.69
CA PHE A 83 -18.68 0.27 -6.09
C PHE A 83 -18.98 -0.78 -5.00
N PHE A 84 -18.66 -0.47 -3.74
CA PHE A 84 -18.93 -1.32 -2.58
C PHE A 84 -20.44 -1.38 -2.27
N ASP A 85 -21.14 -0.25 -2.31
CA ASP A 85 -22.58 -0.19 -2.05
C ASP A 85 -23.37 -1.03 -3.07
N VAL A 86 -22.95 -0.96 -4.33
CA VAL A 86 -23.49 -1.79 -5.41
C VAL A 86 -23.24 -3.27 -5.14
N LEU A 87 -22.00 -3.66 -4.79
CA LEU A 87 -21.66 -5.04 -4.47
C LEU A 87 -22.48 -5.60 -3.30
N LEU A 88 -22.71 -4.80 -2.25
CA LEU A 88 -23.60 -5.18 -1.15
C LEU A 88 -25.02 -5.40 -1.68
N SER A 89 -25.56 -4.44 -2.45
CA SER A 89 -26.94 -4.52 -2.95
C SER A 89 -27.21 -5.75 -3.81
N LEU A 90 -26.20 -6.24 -4.52
CA LEU A 90 -26.32 -7.44 -5.34
C LEU A 90 -26.57 -8.70 -4.51
N SER A 91 -26.31 -8.71 -3.19
CA SER A 91 -26.67 -9.84 -2.31
C SER A 91 -28.17 -10.10 -2.22
N TRP A 92 -28.98 -9.04 -2.22
CA TRP A 92 -30.44 -9.18 -2.18
C TRP A 92 -31.09 -8.99 -3.55
N LYS A 93 -30.47 -8.25 -4.47
CA LYS A 93 -31.00 -8.07 -5.85
C LYS A 93 -30.76 -9.25 -6.78
N ARG A 94 -29.81 -10.13 -6.47
CA ARG A 94 -29.51 -11.35 -7.25
C ARG A 94 -29.63 -12.60 -6.40
N ARG A 95 -30.58 -12.58 -5.47
CA ARG A 95 -30.80 -13.64 -4.49
C ARG A 95 -31.30 -14.93 -5.15
N GLU A 96 -31.94 -14.83 -6.31
CA GLU A 96 -32.40 -15.98 -7.10
C GLU A 96 -31.26 -16.80 -7.73
N PHE A 97 -30.03 -16.29 -7.73
CA PHE A 97 -28.85 -16.98 -8.23
C PHE A 97 -28.02 -17.55 -7.09
N ASP A 98 -27.84 -18.86 -7.07
CA ASP A 98 -27.03 -19.54 -6.06
C ASP A 98 -25.57 -19.08 -6.12
N ILE A 99 -25.09 -18.59 -4.99
CA ILE A 99 -23.71 -18.19 -4.81
C ILE A 99 -22.94 -19.22 -4.00
N ALA A 100 -21.73 -19.55 -4.47
CA ALA A 100 -20.79 -20.39 -3.77
C ALA A 100 -19.38 -19.80 -3.91
N ILE A 101 -18.82 -19.32 -2.79
CA ILE A 101 -17.44 -18.87 -2.74
C ILE A 101 -16.54 -20.11 -2.58
N PRO A 102 -15.45 -20.24 -3.37
CA PRO A 102 -14.49 -21.32 -3.20
C PRO A 102 -13.99 -21.36 -1.75
N GLN A 103 -14.06 -22.53 -1.13
CA GLN A 103 -13.77 -22.69 0.30
C GLN A 103 -12.27 -22.92 0.54
N GLU A 104 -11.45 -21.97 0.08
CA GLU A 104 -10.00 -21.96 0.26
C GLU A 104 -9.62 -21.93 1.74
N GLY A 105 -8.50 -22.57 2.08
CA GLY A 105 -8.06 -22.70 3.47
C GLY A 105 -7.89 -21.35 4.17
N ILE A 106 -7.32 -20.37 3.48
CA ILE A 106 -7.16 -19.02 4.02
C ILE A 106 -8.51 -18.32 4.26
N PHE A 107 -9.47 -18.45 3.34
CA PHE A 107 -10.76 -17.82 3.48
C PHE A 107 -11.53 -18.35 4.69
N LYS A 108 -11.47 -19.65 4.96
CA LYS A 108 -12.04 -20.24 6.17
C LYS A 108 -11.43 -19.66 7.44
N ARG A 109 -10.11 -19.47 7.48
CA ARG A 109 -9.43 -18.86 8.63
C ARG A 109 -9.78 -17.39 8.80
N LEU A 110 -9.94 -16.65 7.70
CA LEU A 110 -10.36 -15.24 7.73
C LEU A 110 -11.75 -15.05 8.34
N LYS A 111 -12.64 -16.05 8.31
CA LYS A 111 -13.95 -15.99 8.99
C LYS A 111 -13.86 -15.90 10.51
N ALA A 112 -12.68 -16.09 11.11
CA ALA A 112 -12.45 -15.86 12.54
C ALA A 112 -12.43 -14.37 12.92
N LEU A 113 -12.35 -13.46 11.93
CA LEU A 113 -12.41 -12.01 12.17
C LEU A 113 -13.78 -11.60 12.71
N THR A 114 -13.80 -10.60 13.59
CA THR A 114 -15.01 -10.16 14.29
C THR A 114 -16.12 -9.76 13.33
N LEU A 115 -15.76 -9.08 12.24
CA LEU A 115 -16.70 -8.61 11.24
C LEU A 115 -17.53 -9.72 10.60
N TYR A 116 -16.97 -10.92 10.40
CA TYR A 116 -17.74 -12.02 9.81
C TYR A 116 -18.94 -12.39 10.71
N ARG A 117 -18.69 -12.49 12.03
CA ARG A 117 -19.73 -12.71 13.03
C ARG A 117 -20.73 -11.56 13.05
N ASP A 118 -20.26 -10.32 12.98
CA ASP A 118 -21.14 -9.15 13.04
C ASP A 118 -22.05 -9.05 11.79
N LEU A 119 -21.54 -9.40 10.61
CA LEU A 119 -22.32 -9.54 9.38
C LEU A 119 -23.38 -10.64 9.54
N GLU A 120 -22.98 -11.82 10.01
CA GLU A 120 -23.89 -12.93 10.22
C GLU A 120 -25.03 -12.55 11.18
N ASP A 121 -24.69 -11.93 12.31
CA ASP A 121 -25.61 -11.47 13.34
C ASP A 121 -26.57 -10.38 12.85
N PHE A 122 -26.07 -9.47 12.01
CA PHE A 122 -26.89 -8.43 11.39
C PHE A 122 -27.93 -9.04 10.46
N PHE A 123 -27.50 -9.86 9.50
CA PHE A 123 -28.38 -10.38 8.45
C PHE A 123 -29.37 -11.42 8.96
N LYS A 124 -29.02 -12.20 10.00
CA LYS A 124 -29.96 -13.10 10.68
C LYS A 124 -31.07 -12.39 11.45
N ARG A 125 -30.86 -11.13 11.84
CA ARG A 125 -31.81 -10.35 12.67
C ARG A 125 -32.39 -9.17 11.90
N LYS A 126 -31.64 -8.07 11.84
CA LYS A 126 -32.11 -6.81 11.25
C LYS A 126 -32.21 -6.90 9.73
N GLY A 127 -31.24 -7.53 9.06
CA GLY A 127 -31.27 -7.69 7.61
C GLY A 127 -32.49 -8.48 7.12
N LYS A 128 -32.84 -9.58 7.79
CA LYS A 128 -34.05 -10.35 7.51
C LYS A 128 -35.33 -9.50 7.61
N LEU A 129 -35.42 -8.64 8.63
CA LEU A 129 -36.58 -7.76 8.81
C LEU A 129 -36.65 -6.66 7.75
N LEU A 130 -35.51 -6.09 7.37
CA LEU A 130 -35.44 -5.00 6.39
C LEU A 130 -35.71 -5.47 4.95
N LEU A 131 -35.23 -6.67 4.60
CA LEU A 131 -35.29 -7.21 3.24
C LEU A 131 -36.37 -8.27 3.04
N ASP A 132 -37.09 -8.64 4.11
CA ASP A 132 -38.10 -9.71 4.13
C ASP A 132 -37.61 -11.02 3.49
N MET A 133 -36.35 -11.39 3.75
CA MET A 133 -35.74 -12.59 3.18
C MET A 133 -34.68 -13.21 4.08
N ASP A 134 -34.50 -14.51 3.95
CA ASP A 134 -33.45 -15.25 4.64
C ASP A 134 -32.09 -15.16 3.93
N PHE A 135 -31.05 -15.02 4.75
CA PHE A 135 -29.65 -14.95 4.33
C PHE A 135 -28.90 -16.24 4.69
N PRO A 136 -28.58 -17.10 3.71
CA PRO A 136 -27.79 -18.30 3.93
C PRO A 136 -26.33 -17.91 4.14
N SER A 137 -25.56 -18.83 4.71
CA SER A 137 -24.13 -18.63 4.96
C SER A 137 -23.34 -18.28 3.69
N SER A 138 -23.76 -18.74 2.51
CA SER A 138 -23.10 -18.41 1.24
C SER A 138 -23.21 -16.92 0.86
N GLU A 139 -24.30 -16.25 1.24
CA GLU A 139 -24.42 -14.79 1.06
C GLU A 139 -23.55 -14.04 2.07
N ILE A 140 -23.48 -14.53 3.32
CA ILE A 140 -22.58 -13.96 4.33
C ILE A 140 -21.12 -14.09 3.88
N ASP A 141 -20.74 -15.24 3.33
CA ASP A 141 -19.44 -15.47 2.71
C ASP A 141 -19.13 -14.44 1.61
N TYR A 142 -20.09 -14.20 0.72
CA TYR A 142 -19.93 -13.20 -0.34
C TYR A 142 -19.79 -11.77 0.21
N LEU A 143 -20.64 -11.37 1.17
CA LEU A 143 -20.56 -10.05 1.80
C LEU A 143 -19.21 -9.85 2.51
N PHE A 144 -18.71 -10.89 3.17
CA PHE A 144 -17.40 -10.89 3.78
C PHE A 144 -16.26 -10.81 2.74
N LEU A 145 -16.39 -11.52 1.62
CA LEU A 145 -15.46 -11.39 0.49
C LEU A 145 -15.43 -9.95 -0.04
N VAL A 146 -16.58 -9.31 -0.21
CA VAL A 146 -16.69 -7.90 -0.60
C VAL A 146 -15.90 -7.02 0.37
N TYR A 147 -16.11 -7.19 1.68
CA TYR A 147 -15.33 -6.47 2.69
C TYR A 147 -13.81 -6.66 2.55
N LEU A 148 -13.35 -7.89 2.36
CA LEU A 148 -11.92 -8.18 2.27
C LEU A 148 -11.28 -7.54 1.03
N LYS A 149 -12.01 -7.47 -0.08
CA LYS A 149 -11.44 -7.14 -1.40
C LYS A 149 -11.50 -5.68 -1.76
N VAL A 150 -12.58 -4.97 -1.43
CA VAL A 150 -12.81 -3.63 -1.97
C VAL A 150 -12.59 -2.57 -0.89
N ASN A 151 -12.19 -1.37 -1.31
CA ASN A 151 -12.17 -0.24 -0.38
C ASN A 151 -13.61 0.03 0.00
N ASN A 152 -13.90 0.06 1.30
CA ASN A 152 -15.25 0.09 1.81
C ASN A 152 -15.37 1.03 3.00
N SER A 153 -16.62 1.36 3.31
CA SER A 153 -16.99 2.21 4.44
C SER A 153 -16.56 1.65 5.79
N PHE A 154 -16.42 0.32 5.93
CA PHE A 154 -15.88 -0.29 7.15
C PHE A 154 -14.43 0.14 7.41
N SER A 155 -13.60 0.18 6.38
CA SER A 155 -12.15 0.46 6.47
C SER A 155 -11.79 1.93 6.77
N ILE A 156 -12.76 2.87 6.79
CA ILE A 156 -12.49 4.27 7.18
C ILE A 156 -12.25 4.39 8.69
N THR A 157 -12.84 3.50 9.47
CA THR A 157 -12.49 3.33 10.87
C THR A 157 -11.43 2.25 10.89
N GLU A 158 -10.26 2.54 11.44
CA GLU A 158 -9.15 1.60 11.53
C GLU A 158 -9.62 0.23 12.07
N TRP A 159 -8.96 -0.84 11.62
CA TRP A 159 -9.24 -2.19 12.13
C TRP A 159 -8.99 -2.21 13.64
N SER A 160 -9.76 -3.01 14.37
CA SER A 160 -9.45 -3.24 15.78
C SER A 160 -8.04 -3.87 15.90
N GLU A 161 -7.37 -3.66 17.04
CA GLU A 161 -6.08 -4.32 17.30
C GLU A 161 -6.21 -5.85 17.30
N GLU A 162 -7.38 -6.34 17.71
CA GLU A 162 -7.76 -7.75 17.71
C GLU A 162 -7.80 -8.32 16.29
N ASP A 163 -8.55 -7.68 15.37
CA ASP A 163 -8.64 -8.12 13.98
C ASP A 163 -7.28 -7.96 13.26
N SER A 164 -6.54 -6.89 13.56
CA SER A 164 -5.21 -6.64 13.01
C SER A 164 -4.21 -7.71 13.44
N SER A 165 -4.31 -8.19 14.68
CA SER A 165 -3.47 -9.28 15.20
C SER A 165 -3.91 -10.64 14.66
N ALA A 166 -5.22 -10.90 14.59
CA ALA A 166 -5.77 -12.14 14.03
C ALA A 166 -5.40 -12.31 12.55
N LEU A 167 -5.54 -11.25 11.75
CA LEU A 167 -5.11 -11.23 10.35
C LEU A 167 -3.63 -11.56 10.20
N LEU A 168 -2.78 -10.92 11.01
CA LEU A 168 -1.35 -11.14 10.96
C LEU A 168 -1.04 -12.61 11.22
N THR A 169 -1.62 -13.21 12.26
CA THR A 169 -1.47 -14.63 12.56
C THR A 169 -1.91 -15.50 11.39
N ILE A 170 -3.08 -15.23 10.81
CA ILE A 170 -3.61 -16.00 9.67
C ILE A 170 -2.68 -15.96 8.45
N ILE A 171 -2.09 -14.79 8.15
CA ILE A 171 -1.13 -14.61 7.06
C ILE A 171 0.21 -15.26 7.40
N GLN A 172 0.63 -15.20 8.66
CA GLN A 172 1.88 -15.80 9.10
C GLN A 172 1.84 -17.33 9.14
N GLU A 173 0.67 -17.92 9.37
CA GLU A 173 0.47 -19.36 9.39
C GLU A 173 0.12 -19.94 8.01
N ASP A 174 -0.23 -19.10 7.02
CA ASP A 174 -0.53 -19.57 5.68
C ASP A 174 0.75 -19.91 4.90
N PRO A 175 0.92 -21.16 4.41
CA PRO A 175 2.14 -21.55 3.71
C PRO A 175 2.42 -20.74 2.44
N ALA A 176 1.38 -20.36 1.68
CA ALA A 176 1.56 -19.61 0.45
C ALA A 176 2.00 -18.17 0.75
N TYR A 177 1.42 -17.52 1.76
CA TYR A 177 1.89 -16.18 2.14
C TYR A 177 3.25 -16.21 2.86
N GLN A 178 3.60 -17.29 3.57
CA GLN A 178 4.96 -17.48 4.09
C GLN A 178 6.00 -17.59 2.97
N GLU A 179 5.68 -18.29 1.87
CA GLU A 179 6.54 -18.33 0.69
C GLU A 179 6.75 -16.93 0.12
N LEU A 180 5.67 -16.17 -0.11
CA LEU A 180 5.76 -14.79 -0.62
C LEU A 180 6.57 -13.87 0.31
N LEU A 181 6.35 -13.97 1.62
CA LEU A 181 7.12 -13.22 2.62
C LEU A 181 8.60 -13.65 2.63
N GLY A 182 8.88 -14.92 2.36
CA GLY A 182 10.24 -15.44 2.17
C GLY A 182 10.93 -14.79 0.97
N GLU A 183 10.27 -14.73 -0.18
CA GLU A 183 10.78 -14.07 -1.40
C GLU A 183 11.03 -12.57 -1.15
N LEU A 184 10.09 -11.89 -0.50
CA LEU A 184 10.25 -10.48 -0.11
C LEU A 184 11.42 -10.27 0.86
N ARG A 185 11.62 -11.15 1.84
CA ARG A 185 12.75 -11.09 2.77
C ARG A 185 14.08 -11.32 2.07
N GLN A 186 14.15 -12.23 1.10
CA GLN A 186 15.38 -12.44 0.33
C GLN A 186 15.74 -11.20 -0.48
N LEU A 187 14.74 -10.56 -1.08
CA LEU A 187 14.92 -9.40 -1.93
C LEU A 187 15.26 -8.12 -1.13
N PHE A 188 14.50 -7.85 -0.06
CA PHE A 188 14.56 -6.58 0.67
C PHE A 188 15.16 -6.66 2.08
N GLY A 189 15.44 -7.85 2.61
CA GLY A 189 15.73 -8.05 4.03
C GLY A 189 16.99 -7.36 4.57
N HIS A 190 17.83 -6.79 3.69
CA HIS A 190 18.94 -5.93 4.13
C HIS A 190 18.48 -4.52 4.53
N TYR A 191 17.38 -4.04 3.95
CA TYR A 191 16.85 -2.70 4.15
C TYR A 191 15.51 -2.69 4.87
N ILE A 192 14.72 -3.76 4.78
CA ILE A 192 13.39 -3.86 5.41
C ILE A 192 13.42 -4.93 6.50
N ALA A 193 13.13 -4.52 7.74
CA ALA A 193 12.79 -5.45 8.80
C ALA A 193 11.34 -5.93 8.61
N PHE A 194 11.15 -7.19 8.26
CA PHE A 194 9.83 -7.82 8.12
C PHE A 194 9.27 -8.27 9.47
N ASP A 195 9.15 -7.34 10.40
CA ASP A 195 8.55 -7.52 11.72
C ASP A 195 7.01 -7.47 11.67
N LYS A 196 6.37 -7.58 12.84
CA LYS A 196 4.90 -7.53 12.98
C LYS A 196 4.32 -6.25 12.37
N ALA A 197 4.90 -5.10 12.66
CA ALA A 197 4.39 -3.80 12.20
C ALA A 197 4.51 -3.68 10.67
N CYS A 198 5.67 -4.06 10.12
CA CYS A 198 5.91 -4.04 8.68
C CYS A 198 4.90 -4.93 7.94
N ILE A 199 4.73 -6.20 8.38
CA ILE A 199 3.80 -7.13 7.74
C ILE A 199 2.36 -6.59 7.82
N GLN A 200 1.95 -5.99 8.94
CA GLN A 200 0.63 -5.36 9.06
C GLN A 200 0.39 -4.29 7.98
N THR A 201 1.41 -3.50 7.62
CA THR A 201 1.29 -2.54 6.52
C THR A 201 1.16 -3.18 5.13
N LEU A 202 1.57 -4.43 4.97
CA LEU A 202 1.51 -5.17 3.69
C LEU A 202 0.19 -5.94 3.48
N ILE A 203 -0.53 -6.27 4.56
CA ILE A 203 -1.80 -7.02 4.49
C ILE A 203 -2.84 -6.40 3.54
N PRO A 204 -3.04 -5.06 3.49
CA PRO A 204 -3.98 -4.44 2.57
C PRO A 204 -3.73 -4.73 1.08
N TYR A 205 -2.49 -5.07 0.72
CA TYR A 205 -2.08 -5.46 -0.63
C TYR A 205 -2.26 -6.96 -0.86
N PHE A 206 -1.85 -7.78 0.11
CA PHE A 206 -1.98 -9.23 0.04
C PHE A 206 -3.43 -9.67 -0.10
N ARG A 207 -4.37 -9.06 0.62
CA ARG A 207 -5.80 -9.36 0.43
C ARG A 207 -6.31 -9.10 -1.00
N LYS A 208 -5.64 -8.21 -1.77
CA LYS A 208 -6.01 -7.90 -3.16
C LYS A 208 -5.68 -9.03 -4.12
N THR A 209 -4.91 -10.04 -3.71
CA THR A 209 -4.66 -11.24 -4.51
C THR A 209 -5.73 -12.31 -4.32
N LEU A 210 -6.44 -12.36 -3.18
CA LEU A 210 -7.47 -13.38 -2.93
C LEU A 210 -8.54 -13.50 -4.04
N PHE A 211 -8.88 -14.72 -4.47
CA PHE A 211 -9.97 -15.06 -5.40
C PHE A 211 -9.90 -14.43 -6.80
N ASP A 212 -8.75 -13.95 -7.26
CA ASP A 212 -8.57 -13.43 -8.63
C ASP A 212 -9.62 -12.39 -9.09
N LEU A 213 -9.99 -11.51 -8.16
CA LEU A 213 -10.96 -10.43 -8.40
C LEU A 213 -10.32 -9.12 -8.85
N SER A 214 -9.00 -9.05 -8.98
CA SER A 214 -8.29 -7.78 -9.24
C SER A 214 -8.76 -7.11 -10.52
N LEU A 215 -9.11 -7.88 -11.56
CA LEU A 215 -9.64 -7.40 -12.84
C LEU A 215 -11.01 -6.72 -12.73
N PHE A 216 -11.80 -7.04 -11.71
CA PHE A 216 -13.14 -6.49 -11.53
C PHE A 216 -13.18 -5.28 -10.60
N ILE A 217 -12.07 -4.96 -9.93
CA ILE A 217 -12.02 -3.84 -9.01
C ILE A 217 -11.56 -2.59 -9.79
N PRO A 218 -12.39 -1.53 -9.89
CA PRO A 218 -12.02 -0.33 -10.61
C PRO A 218 -10.82 0.35 -9.93
N GLN A 219 -9.87 0.79 -10.75
CA GLN A 219 -8.78 1.64 -10.28
C GLN A 219 -9.37 3.01 -9.94
N LYS A 220 -9.24 3.46 -8.69
CA LYS A 220 -9.75 4.78 -8.26
C LYS A 220 -8.77 5.89 -8.66
N TYR A 221 -9.27 7.10 -8.89
CA TYR A 221 -8.51 8.29 -9.33
C TYR A 221 -7.37 8.80 -8.39
N TYR A 222 -7.03 8.10 -7.30
CA TYR A 222 -5.87 8.45 -6.46
C TYR A 222 -4.52 8.04 -7.07
N TYR A 223 -4.54 7.37 -8.22
CA TYR A 223 -3.35 6.84 -8.87
C TYR A 223 -3.04 7.70 -10.09
N ALA A 224 -1.79 8.16 -10.21
CA ALA A 224 -1.28 8.65 -11.47
C ALA A 224 -1.43 7.55 -12.53
N GLU A 225 -1.72 7.92 -13.78
CA GLU A 225 -1.82 6.96 -14.90
C GLU A 225 -0.53 6.14 -15.04
N GLU A 226 0.60 6.74 -14.66
CA GLU A 226 1.91 6.11 -14.68
C GLU A 226 2.56 6.06 -13.30
N TYR A 227 3.18 4.92 -13.00
CA TYR A 227 4.01 4.76 -11.81
C TYR A 227 5.26 5.65 -11.90
N GLN A 228 5.50 6.42 -10.83
CA GLN A 228 6.60 7.40 -10.76
C GLN A 228 7.87 6.85 -10.08
N GLY A 229 7.81 5.65 -9.50
CA GLY A 229 8.97 5.01 -8.86
C GLY A 229 9.85 4.23 -9.85
N SER A 230 10.66 3.32 -9.33
CA SER A 230 11.58 2.52 -10.12
C SER A 230 10.84 1.50 -10.99
N LYS A 231 10.79 1.75 -12.31
CA LYS A 231 10.18 0.82 -13.28
C LYS A 231 10.81 -0.58 -13.25
N LEU A 232 12.13 -0.66 -13.02
CA LEU A 232 12.84 -1.93 -12.89
C LEU A 232 12.37 -2.71 -11.66
N LEU A 233 12.23 -2.01 -10.52
CA LEU A 233 11.72 -2.61 -9.29
C LEU A 233 10.27 -3.08 -9.45
N ALA A 234 9.41 -2.25 -10.05
CA ALA A 234 8.02 -2.61 -10.30
C ALA A 234 7.91 -3.86 -11.16
N ASN A 235 8.65 -3.95 -12.27
CA ASN A 235 8.68 -5.14 -13.13
C ASN A 235 9.14 -6.39 -12.36
N ARG A 236 10.16 -6.23 -11.50
CA ARG A 236 10.68 -7.35 -10.69
C ARG A 236 9.65 -7.83 -9.66
N ILE A 237 8.99 -6.91 -8.96
CA ILE A 237 7.93 -7.22 -8.00
C ILE A 237 6.74 -7.86 -8.71
N GLU A 238 6.35 -7.35 -9.89
CA GLU A 238 5.28 -7.91 -10.70
C GLU A 238 5.56 -9.36 -11.08
N LEU A 239 6.77 -9.64 -11.59
CA LEU A 239 7.19 -10.99 -11.94
C LEU A 239 7.16 -11.91 -10.73
N MET A 240 7.72 -11.47 -9.60
CA MET A 240 7.76 -12.25 -8.36
C MET A 240 6.34 -12.60 -7.87
N ILE A 241 5.48 -11.59 -7.69
CA ILE A 241 4.12 -11.79 -7.17
C ILE A 241 3.27 -12.61 -8.13
N ASN A 242 3.36 -12.36 -9.44
CA ASN A 242 2.53 -13.08 -10.40
C ASN A 242 3.03 -14.51 -10.63
N SER A 243 4.34 -14.78 -10.53
CA SER A 243 4.88 -16.15 -10.54
C SER A 243 4.49 -16.92 -9.28
N TRP A 244 4.42 -16.24 -8.14
CA TRP A 244 3.86 -16.81 -6.91
C TRP A 244 2.36 -17.10 -7.08
N ALA A 245 1.57 -16.14 -7.59
CA ALA A 245 0.13 -16.29 -7.78
C ALA A 245 -0.22 -17.46 -8.73
N GLU A 246 0.56 -17.67 -9.80
CA GLU A 246 0.36 -18.79 -10.72
C GLU A 246 0.54 -20.17 -10.07
N ARG A 247 1.35 -20.27 -9.01
CA ARG A 247 1.62 -21.52 -8.29
C ARG A 247 0.62 -21.79 -7.17
N VAL A 248 -0.13 -20.77 -6.75
CA VAL A 248 -1.02 -20.83 -5.59
C VAL A 248 -2.48 -20.83 -6.06
N PRO A 249 -3.22 -21.95 -5.91
CA PRO A 249 -4.63 -21.99 -6.26
C PRO A 249 -5.42 -20.93 -5.50
N GLY A 250 -6.30 -20.21 -6.21
CA GLY A 250 -7.16 -19.22 -5.57
C GLY A 250 -6.56 -17.82 -5.40
N VAL A 251 -5.29 -17.67 -5.73
CA VAL A 251 -4.61 -16.38 -5.72
C VAL A 251 -4.59 -15.80 -7.13
N GLY A 252 -4.99 -14.55 -7.21
CA GLY A 252 -4.97 -13.74 -8.41
C GLY A 252 -3.76 -12.86 -8.54
N ARG A 253 -3.53 -12.43 -9.76
CA ARG A 253 -2.44 -11.52 -10.11
C ARG A 253 -2.67 -10.14 -9.49
N LEU A 254 -1.57 -9.49 -9.11
CA LEU A 254 -1.56 -8.10 -8.66
C LEU A 254 -1.06 -7.22 -9.83
N THR A 255 -1.92 -6.36 -10.35
CA THR A 255 -1.61 -5.53 -11.53
C THR A 255 -2.06 -4.09 -11.36
N GLY A 256 -1.54 -3.21 -12.22
CA GLY A 256 -1.92 -1.81 -12.31
C GLY A 256 -1.75 -1.06 -10.99
N SER A 257 -2.76 -0.28 -10.60
CA SER A 257 -2.66 0.63 -9.45
C SER A 257 -2.35 -0.05 -8.11
N ASN A 258 -2.85 -1.28 -7.89
CA ASN A 258 -2.58 -1.99 -6.63
C ASN A 258 -1.13 -2.46 -6.55
N LEU A 259 -0.55 -2.87 -7.67
CA LEU A 259 0.87 -3.21 -7.77
C LEU A 259 1.73 -1.94 -7.55
N HIS A 260 1.39 -0.84 -8.23
CA HIS A 260 2.12 0.42 -8.08
C HIS A 260 2.12 0.93 -6.63
N LEU A 261 1.00 0.78 -5.93
CA LEU A 261 0.91 1.18 -4.53
C LEU A 261 1.75 0.28 -3.62
N LEU A 262 1.78 -1.04 -3.87
CA LEU A 262 2.68 -1.94 -3.17
C LEU A 262 4.15 -1.57 -3.42
N CYS A 263 4.52 -1.30 -4.67
CA CYS A 263 5.88 -0.87 -5.03
C CYS A 263 6.23 0.43 -4.31
N THR A 264 5.34 1.42 -4.31
CA THR A 264 5.50 2.68 -3.57
C THR A 264 5.75 2.43 -2.07
N ARG A 265 4.98 1.53 -1.45
CA ARG A 265 5.17 1.21 -0.03
C ARG A 265 6.50 0.52 0.23
N LEU A 266 6.90 -0.43 -0.63
CA LEU A 266 8.19 -1.10 -0.51
C LEU A 266 9.35 -0.13 -0.68
N GLU A 267 9.29 0.79 -1.65
CA GLU A 267 10.29 1.84 -1.83
C GLU A 267 10.38 2.76 -0.62
N GLN A 268 9.24 3.12 -0.03
CA GLN A 268 9.21 3.91 1.21
C GLN A 268 9.85 3.14 2.37
N LEU A 269 9.54 1.86 2.54
CA LEU A 269 10.15 1.01 3.56
C LEU A 269 11.67 0.89 3.38
N VAL A 270 12.15 0.77 2.13
CA VAL A 270 13.60 0.81 1.84
C VAL A 270 14.19 2.14 2.31
N ARG A 271 13.56 3.28 1.98
CA ARG A 271 14.03 4.61 2.40
C ARG A 271 14.03 4.78 3.93
N GLU A 272 13.03 4.23 4.61
CA GLU A 272 12.91 4.23 6.07
C GLU A 272 14.02 3.41 6.74
N GLY A 273 14.47 2.33 6.09
CA GLY A 273 15.52 1.44 6.61
C GLY A 273 16.96 1.77 6.18
N LEU A 274 17.17 2.79 5.35
CA LEU A 274 18.52 3.26 5.02
C LEU A 274 19.23 3.80 6.29
N PRO A 275 20.55 3.60 6.42
CA PRO A 275 21.31 4.16 7.53
C PRO A 275 21.20 5.69 7.56
N PRO A 276 21.15 6.33 8.75
CA PRO A 276 21.18 7.79 8.85
C PRO A 276 22.49 8.36 8.30
N LEU A 277 22.42 9.51 7.62
CA LEU A 277 23.61 10.23 7.16
C LEU A 277 24.47 10.66 8.36
N ALA A 278 25.78 10.48 8.27
CA ALA A 278 26.72 11.02 9.22
C ALA A 278 27.11 12.46 8.82
N ILE A 279 26.60 13.44 9.57
CA ILE A 279 26.86 14.88 9.31
C ILE A 279 27.75 15.44 10.42
N ALA A 280 28.89 16.01 10.07
CA ALA A 280 29.79 16.66 11.01
C ALA A 280 29.73 18.19 10.88
N VAL A 281 29.54 18.88 12.00
CA VAL A 281 29.75 20.33 12.10
C VAL A 281 31.12 20.56 12.70
N ILE A 282 32.05 21.11 11.90
CA ILE A 282 33.45 21.24 12.27
C ILE A 282 33.82 22.72 12.26
N GLU A 283 34.30 23.22 13.40
CA GLU A 283 34.78 24.60 13.52
C GLU A 283 35.78 24.76 14.67
N ILE A 284 36.49 25.88 14.72
CA ILE A 284 37.34 26.30 15.84
C ILE A 284 36.52 27.16 16.82
N ASN A 285 35.66 28.02 16.31
CA ASN A 285 34.89 28.94 17.14
C ASN A 285 33.60 28.26 17.64
N LYS A 286 33.46 28.13 18.96
CA LYS A 286 32.28 27.52 19.59
C LYS A 286 30.96 28.20 19.18
N LYS A 287 30.94 29.53 19.01
CA LYS A 287 29.73 30.25 18.58
C LYS A 287 29.30 29.84 17.17
N ASN A 288 30.28 29.67 16.26
CA ASN A 288 30.03 29.22 14.90
C ASN A 288 29.49 27.78 14.90
N ILE A 289 30.07 26.89 15.72
CA ILE A 289 29.57 25.52 15.91
C ILE A 289 28.10 25.55 16.34
N ASP A 290 27.75 26.35 17.35
CA ASP A 290 26.37 26.39 17.87
C ASP A 290 25.36 26.88 16.83
N ILE A 291 25.73 27.89 16.03
CA ILE A 291 24.88 28.42 14.94
C ILE A 291 24.72 27.36 13.83
N LEU A 292 25.82 26.83 13.31
CA LEU A 292 25.80 25.84 12.22
C LEU A 292 25.09 24.56 12.63
N TYR A 293 25.35 24.05 13.84
CA TYR A 293 24.66 22.88 14.35
C TYR A 293 23.17 23.13 14.51
N SER A 294 22.76 24.29 15.05
CA SER A 294 21.34 24.59 15.14
C SER A 294 20.69 24.64 13.76
N LEU A 295 21.39 25.15 12.76
CA LEU A 295 20.89 25.20 11.39
C LEU A 295 20.73 23.79 10.80
N VAL A 296 21.72 22.91 10.97
CA VAL A 296 21.63 21.51 10.51
C VAL A 296 20.48 20.78 11.20
N MET A 297 20.35 20.91 12.52
CA MET A 297 19.28 20.25 13.29
C MET A 297 17.86 20.71 12.92
N GLN A 298 17.70 21.90 12.34
CA GLN A 298 16.41 22.35 11.81
C GLN A 298 16.04 21.66 10.49
N GLN A 299 17.02 21.12 9.76
CA GLN A 299 16.81 20.49 8.45
C GLN A 299 16.66 18.97 8.51
N VAL A 300 17.02 18.32 9.63
CA VAL A 300 17.07 16.85 9.72
C VAL A 300 16.32 16.31 10.93
N SER A 301 15.74 15.12 10.76
CA SER A 301 15.27 14.30 11.87
C SER A 301 16.33 13.25 12.25
N PRO A 302 16.29 12.69 13.48
CA PRO A 302 17.23 11.66 13.91
C PRO A 302 17.23 10.40 13.04
N CYS A 303 16.13 10.12 12.33
CA CYS A 303 16.02 8.99 11.41
C CYS A 303 16.74 9.26 10.07
N VAL A 304 16.92 10.53 9.70
CA VAL A 304 17.54 10.93 8.43
C VAL A 304 19.04 11.13 8.58
N ALA A 305 19.47 11.73 9.70
CA ALA A 305 20.88 12.03 9.93
C ALA A 305 21.25 11.97 11.40
N LYS A 306 22.49 11.56 11.66
CA LYS A 306 23.18 11.69 12.94
C LYS A 306 24.19 12.83 12.84
N VAL A 307 23.96 13.87 13.63
CA VAL A 307 24.73 15.11 13.57
C VAL A 307 25.74 15.18 14.72
N TYR A 308 26.99 15.43 14.38
CA TYR A 308 28.11 15.53 15.30
C TYR A 308 28.65 16.96 15.34
N ARG A 309 29.23 17.35 16.47
CA ARG A 309 29.89 18.65 16.67
C ARG A 309 31.35 18.39 17.01
N PHE A 310 32.25 19.07 16.31
CA PHE A 310 33.68 18.95 16.56
C PHE A 310 34.32 20.32 16.68
N ASN A 311 35.03 20.52 17.79
CA ASN A 311 35.95 21.64 17.91
C ASN A 311 37.37 21.18 17.60
N ILE A 312 37.93 21.62 16.45
CA ILE A 312 39.24 21.14 15.97
C ILE A 312 40.36 21.36 17.00
N LEU A 313 40.32 22.46 17.76
CA LEU A 313 41.39 22.77 18.72
C LEU A 313 41.23 22.06 20.07
N SER A 314 40.00 21.71 20.43
CA SER A 314 39.68 21.16 21.76
C SER A 314 39.64 19.63 21.76
N GLU A 315 39.41 19.03 20.60
CA GLU A 315 39.28 17.57 20.45
C GLU A 315 40.56 17.02 19.81
N ALA A 316 41.36 16.31 20.62
CA ALA A 316 42.72 15.87 20.28
C ALA A 316 42.78 14.93 19.05
N GLU A 317 41.67 14.26 18.75
CA GLU A 317 41.45 13.51 17.53
C GLU A 317 40.02 13.80 17.08
N LEU A 318 39.84 14.47 15.93
CA LEU A 318 38.62 14.19 15.17
C LEU A 318 38.58 12.66 15.01
N PRO A 319 37.42 12.01 15.14
CA PRO A 319 37.34 10.60 14.81
C PRO A 319 37.61 10.48 13.30
N CYS A 320 38.89 10.39 12.93
CA CYS A 320 39.44 10.18 11.58
C CYS A 320 38.99 8.83 10.98
N LYS A 321 38.07 8.12 11.65
CA LYS A 321 37.48 6.84 11.28
C LYS A 321 35.98 6.90 11.06
N THR A 322 35.35 8.07 11.16
CA THR A 322 33.94 8.21 10.77
C THR A 322 33.89 8.64 9.33
N ASP A 323 33.42 7.75 8.45
CA ASP A 323 33.01 8.10 7.09
C ASP A 323 31.83 9.07 7.19
N PHE A 324 32.13 10.38 7.20
CA PHE A 324 31.10 11.41 7.16
C PHE A 324 30.59 11.54 5.73
N ASP A 325 29.28 11.58 5.57
CA ASP A 325 28.64 11.87 4.29
C ASP A 325 28.72 13.36 3.96
N LEU A 326 28.63 14.21 5.00
CA LEU A 326 28.61 15.66 4.88
C LEU A 326 29.35 16.34 6.02
N ILE A 327 30.20 17.30 5.67
CA ILE A 327 30.85 18.22 6.61
C ILE A 327 30.27 19.62 6.38
N VAL A 328 29.87 20.28 7.47
CA VAL A 328 29.39 21.67 7.48
C VAL A 328 30.36 22.52 8.28
N THR A 329 30.89 23.58 7.67
CA THR A 329 31.89 24.46 8.27
C THR A 329 31.73 25.90 7.78
N THR A 330 32.65 26.80 8.13
CA THR A 330 32.76 28.14 7.52
C THR A 330 33.79 28.16 6.40
N ALA A 331 33.67 29.13 5.48
CA ALA A 331 34.56 29.25 4.32
C ALA A 331 36.06 29.35 4.70
N GLU A 332 36.36 29.95 5.85
CA GLU A 332 37.73 30.08 6.36
C GLU A 332 38.35 28.72 6.74
N MET A 333 37.51 27.75 7.12
CA MET A 333 37.91 26.45 7.60
C MET A 333 37.96 25.37 6.51
N THR A 334 37.35 25.61 5.35
CA THR A 334 37.24 24.64 4.24
C THR A 334 38.61 24.13 3.80
N ALA A 335 39.54 25.03 3.45
CA ALA A 335 40.86 24.65 2.97
C ALA A 335 41.65 23.85 4.02
N PHE A 336 41.51 24.21 5.30
CA PHE A 336 42.15 23.48 6.39
C PHE A 336 41.59 22.05 6.52
N ILE A 337 40.26 21.90 6.43
CA ILE A 337 39.57 20.61 6.49
C ILE A 337 40.00 19.71 5.33
N GLU A 338 40.04 20.24 4.11
CA GLU A 338 40.46 19.50 2.92
C GLU A 338 41.92 19.04 2.97
N GLU A 339 42.82 19.89 3.48
CA GLU A 339 44.26 19.58 3.50
C GLU A 339 44.67 18.67 4.67
N ARG A 340 44.03 18.84 5.84
CA ARG A 340 44.45 18.14 7.07
C ARG A 340 43.64 16.90 7.43
N LEU A 341 42.41 16.78 6.93
CA LEU A 341 41.61 15.59 7.16
C LEU A 341 41.72 14.69 5.94
N SER A 342 42.14 13.43 6.14
CA SER A 342 42.09 12.40 5.11
C SER A 342 40.63 12.03 4.85
N LEU A 343 39.91 12.88 4.13
CA LEU A 343 38.50 12.69 3.81
C LEU A 343 38.32 11.62 2.75
N ASN A 344 37.19 10.93 2.83
CA ASN A 344 36.76 10.01 1.79
C ASN A 344 36.36 10.82 0.54
N GLU A 345 36.63 10.31 -0.66
CA GLU A 345 36.28 10.98 -1.93
C GLU A 345 34.77 11.27 -2.05
N ASN A 346 33.95 10.52 -1.33
CA ASN A 346 32.50 10.71 -1.31
C ASN A 346 32.00 11.73 -0.27
N THR A 347 32.84 12.21 0.64
CA THR A 347 32.45 13.21 1.65
C THR A 347 32.24 14.56 0.99
N LYS A 348 31.02 15.11 1.08
CA LYS A 348 30.76 16.49 0.65
C LYS A 348 31.13 17.48 1.75
N ILE A 349 31.72 18.62 1.39
CA ILE A 349 31.96 19.75 2.30
C ILE A 349 31.06 20.90 1.88
N LEU A 350 30.38 21.51 2.85
CA LEU A 350 29.60 22.72 2.69
C LEU A 350 30.13 23.80 3.60
N ASP A 351 30.45 24.94 3.00
CA ASP A 351 30.89 26.13 3.69
C ASP A 351 29.77 27.16 3.82
N PHE A 352 29.70 27.76 5.00
CA PHE A 352 28.68 28.71 5.36
C PHE A 352 29.27 30.11 5.58
N ASN A 353 28.50 31.10 5.16
CA ASN A 353 28.71 32.50 5.45
C ASN A 353 27.47 33.00 6.20
N PHE A 354 27.68 33.47 7.43
CA PHE A 354 26.60 33.90 8.31
C PHE A 354 25.77 35.09 7.79
N ASP A 355 26.22 35.77 6.74
CA ASP A 355 25.44 36.81 6.07
C ASP A 355 24.31 36.24 5.18
N PHE A 356 24.38 34.95 4.79
CA PHE A 356 23.48 34.31 3.83
C PHE A 356 22.75 33.07 4.38
N VAL A 357 22.58 33.00 5.70
CA VAL A 357 22.08 31.83 6.44
C VAL A 357 20.79 31.22 5.87
N MET A 358 19.81 32.05 5.47
CA MET A 358 18.53 31.56 4.94
C MET A 358 18.68 30.83 3.60
N TYR A 359 19.42 31.42 2.66
CA TYR A 359 19.69 30.80 1.36
C TYR A 359 20.52 29.52 1.53
N GLN A 360 21.52 29.56 2.40
CA GLN A 360 22.38 28.39 2.65
C GLN A 360 21.65 27.27 3.40
N ALA A 361 20.60 27.57 4.17
CA ALA A 361 19.75 26.55 4.78
C ALA A 361 18.95 25.76 3.71
N GLU A 362 18.40 26.44 2.70
CA GLU A 362 17.72 25.78 1.57
C GLU A 362 18.69 24.91 0.78
N TYR A 363 19.89 25.42 0.51
CA TYR A 363 20.93 24.67 -0.18
C TYR A 363 21.38 23.43 0.60
N LEU A 364 21.56 23.55 1.93
CA LEU A 364 21.84 22.40 2.80
C LEU A 364 20.75 21.34 2.72
N SER A 365 19.48 21.75 2.77
CA SER A 365 18.33 20.83 2.65
C SER A 365 18.37 20.07 1.32
N GLN A 366 18.69 20.75 0.22
CA GLN A 366 18.86 20.14 -1.09
C GLN A 366 20.01 19.11 -1.10
N VAL A 367 21.19 19.47 -0.56
CA VAL A 367 22.34 18.57 -0.52
C VAL A 367 22.07 17.32 0.31
N ILE A 368 21.40 17.46 1.45
CA ILE A 368 20.98 16.32 2.28
C ILE A 368 20.04 15.41 1.48
N ARG A 369 19.07 15.98 0.75
CA ARG A 369 18.17 15.20 -0.10
C ARG A 369 18.92 14.44 -1.20
N GLU A 370 19.86 15.09 -1.87
CA GLU A 370 20.69 14.45 -2.90
C GLU A 370 21.53 13.28 -2.35
N LEU A 371 22.12 13.44 -1.17
CA LEU A 371 22.87 12.37 -0.51
C LEU A 371 21.95 11.19 -0.15
N ARG A 372 20.74 11.47 0.37
CA ARG A 372 19.73 10.44 0.64
C ARG A 372 19.27 9.73 -0.62
N ASP A 373 19.08 10.45 -1.71
CA ASP A 373 18.70 9.85 -2.99
C ASP A 373 19.83 8.99 -3.56
N LYS A 374 21.10 9.38 -3.40
CA LYS A 374 22.24 8.54 -3.77
C LYS A 374 22.27 7.23 -2.97
N GLN A 375 22.15 7.29 -1.65
CA GLN A 375 22.06 6.08 -0.79
C GLN A 375 20.89 5.17 -1.20
N TYR A 376 19.76 5.77 -1.56
CA TYR A 376 18.60 5.02 -2.04
C TYR A 376 18.85 4.35 -3.39
N GLN A 377 19.50 5.02 -4.34
CA GLN A 377 19.85 4.40 -5.63
C GLN A 377 20.83 3.23 -5.45
N GLU A 378 21.85 3.38 -4.60
CA GLU A 378 22.78 2.29 -4.27
C GLU A 378 22.05 1.08 -3.64
N ALA A 379 21.06 1.34 -2.79
CA ALA A 379 20.21 0.30 -2.22
C ALA A 379 19.35 -0.39 -3.29
N LEU A 380 18.77 0.37 -4.22
CA LEU A 380 18.01 -0.19 -5.34
C LEU A 380 18.90 -1.06 -6.23
N ASP A 381 20.11 -0.61 -6.58
CA ASP A 381 21.05 -1.38 -7.40
C ASP A 381 21.43 -2.70 -6.72
N THR A 382 21.60 -2.69 -5.40
CA THR A 382 21.85 -3.90 -4.58
C THR A 382 20.65 -4.84 -4.58
N ILE A 383 19.42 -4.32 -4.51
CA ILE A 383 18.18 -5.11 -4.58
C ILE A 383 18.00 -5.71 -5.99
N LEU A 384 18.28 -4.93 -7.04
CA LEU A 384 18.05 -5.31 -8.42
C LEU A 384 19.12 -6.25 -8.99
N SER A 385 20.31 -6.30 -8.39
CA SER A 385 21.42 -7.18 -8.80
C SER A 385 21.36 -8.59 -8.22
N ARG A 386 20.57 -8.82 -7.19
CA ARG A 386 20.22 -10.17 -6.69
C ARG A 386 19.28 -10.88 -7.64
#